data_AF-A0A968BQU3-F1
#
_entry.id   AF-A0A968BQU3-F1
#
_cell.length_a   1.000
_cell.length_b   1.000
_cell.length_c   1.000
_cell.angle_alpha   90.00
_cell.angle_beta   90.00
_cell.angle_gamma   90.00
#
_symmetry.space_group_name_H-M   'P 1'
#
loop_
_entity.id
_entity.type
_entity.pdbx_description
1 polymer ?
#
loop_
_entity_poly.entity_id
_entity_poly.type
_entity_poly.pdbx_seq_one_letter_code
_entity_poly.pdbx_strand_id
1 'polypeptide(L)'
;MTIVLVWWLWMQILGLAALPLTYRFFRRLPDRGYAFARPLGLLLTSYVLWLGGSLGLLRISVGGALVSLFIVALLSFIYYRRGRPGSAADENVTDDPGLLAWLKTNLRLVLSV
;
A
#
# COMPACT_ATOMS: atom_id res chain seq x y z
N MET A 1 23.40 6.33 13.90
CA MET A 1 22.04 5.96 14.34
C MET A 1 20.95 6.48 13.38
N THR A 2 21.13 7.63 12.73
CA THR A 2 20.16 8.23 11.78
C THR A 2 19.78 7.34 10.60
N ILE A 3 20.72 6.54 10.07
CA ILE A 3 20.46 5.62 8.95
C ILE A 3 19.33 4.62 9.26
N VAL A 4 19.27 4.13 10.51
CA VAL A 4 18.28 3.12 10.93
C VAL A 4 16.88 3.73 10.95
N LEU A 5 16.76 4.96 11.45
CA LEU A 5 15.50 5.71 11.46
C LEU A 5 15.02 6.01 10.04
N VAL A 6 15.91 6.43 9.16
CA VAL A 6 15.58 6.71 7.75
C VAL A 6 15.12 5.44 7.05
N TRP A 7 15.82 4.33 7.25
CA TRP A 7 15.45 3.05 6.65
C TRP A 7 14.09 2.53 7.17
N TRP A 8 13.86 2.63 8.48
CA TRP A 8 12.57 2.27 9.09
C TRP A 8 11.43 3.12 8.52
N LEU A 9 11.65 4.42 8.35
CA LEU A 9 10.68 5.32 7.73
C LEU A 9 10.37 4.93 6.28
N TRP A 10 11.38 4.57 5.49
CA TRP A 10 11.17 4.09 4.11
C TRP A 10 10.36 2.82 4.04
N MET A 11 10.65 1.84 4.91
CA MET A 11 9.85 0.61 5.02
C MET A 11 8.39 0.91 5.38
N GLN A 12 8.16 1.90 6.24
CA GLN A 12 6.81 2.32 6.61
C GLN A 12 6.07 2.97 5.44
N ILE A 13 6.75 3.85 4.68
CA ILE A 13 6.18 4.51 3.49
C ILE A 13 5.82 3.47 2.41
N LEU A 14 6.73 2.54 2.11
CA LEU A 14 6.49 1.47 1.14
C LEU A 14 5.31 0.59 1.57
N GLY A 15 5.27 0.22 2.85
CA GLY A 15 4.14 -0.51 3.44
C GLY A 15 2.82 0.23 3.28
N LEU A 16 2.77 1.51 3.63
CA LEU A 16 1.58 2.37 3.50
C LEU A 16 1.12 2.51 2.04
N ALA A 17 2.04 2.60 1.07
CA ALA A 17 1.71 2.71 -0.35
C ALA A 17 0.99 1.45 -0.87
N ALA A 18 1.39 0.26 -0.42
CA ALA A 18 0.77 -1.01 -0.81
C ALA A 18 -0.38 -1.45 0.11
N LEU A 19 -0.55 -0.82 1.27
CA LEU A 19 -1.59 -1.14 2.26
C LEU A 19 -3.02 -1.16 1.69
N PRO A 20 -3.48 -0.18 0.88
CA PRO A 20 -4.83 -0.23 0.32
C PRO A 20 -5.02 -1.40 -0.67
N LEU A 21 -3.93 -1.83 -1.34
CA LEU A 21 -3.94 -2.96 -2.25
C LEU A 21 -3.99 -4.29 -1.49
N THR A 22 -3.11 -4.48 -0.49
CA THR A 22 -3.07 -5.69 0.33
C THR A 22 -4.33 -5.88 1.16
N TYR A 23 -4.90 -4.80 1.69
CA TYR A 23 -6.15 -4.85 2.43
C TYR A 23 -7.31 -5.41 1.60
N ARG A 24 -7.34 -5.09 0.30
CA ARG A 24 -8.36 -5.62 -0.62
C ARG A 24 -8.05 -7.05 -1.04
N PHE A 25 -6.80 -7.35 -1.39
CA PHE A 25 -6.39 -8.67 -1.89
C PHE A 25 -6.46 -9.75 -0.79
N PHE A 26 -6.08 -9.40 0.43
CA PHE A 26 -6.02 -10.28 1.59
C PHE A 26 -7.14 -9.99 2.61
N ARG A 27 -8.31 -9.51 2.15
CA ARG A 27 -9.47 -9.22 3.02
C ARG A 27 -9.92 -10.43 3.87
N ARG A 28 -9.60 -11.65 3.42
CA ARG A 28 -9.97 -12.91 4.08
C ARG A 28 -9.01 -13.36 5.18
N LEU A 29 -7.86 -12.69 5.37
CA LEU A 29 -6.92 -13.03 6.44
C LEU A 29 -7.19 -12.18 7.70
N PRO A 30 -6.96 -12.72 8.92
CA PRO A 30 -7.21 -12.03 10.18
C PRO A 30 -6.45 -10.69 10.30
N ASP A 31 -5.23 -10.62 9.76
CA ASP A 31 -4.39 -9.40 9.75
C ASP A 31 -4.62 -8.47 8.54
N ARG A 32 -5.66 -8.75 7.71
CA ARG A 32 -6.01 -7.97 6.51
C ARG A 32 -4.82 -7.68 5.58
N GLY A 33 -3.82 -8.56 5.56
CA GLY A 33 -2.64 -8.46 4.70
C GLY A 33 -1.55 -7.46 5.14
N TYR A 34 -1.58 -6.93 6.37
CA TYR A 34 -0.59 -5.94 6.83
C TYR A 34 0.85 -6.47 6.79
N ALA A 35 1.07 -7.73 7.18
CA ALA A 35 2.39 -8.38 7.12
C ALA A 35 2.99 -8.39 5.70
N PHE A 36 2.13 -8.46 4.67
CA PHE A 36 2.57 -8.45 3.28
C PHE A 36 2.70 -7.03 2.70
N ALA A 37 2.18 -5.99 3.36
CA ALA A 37 2.17 -4.63 2.84
C ALA A 37 3.60 -4.10 2.58
N ARG A 38 4.52 -4.32 3.53
CA ARG A 38 5.94 -3.89 3.40
C ARG A 38 6.65 -4.59 2.23
N PRO A 39 6.71 -5.94 2.14
CA PRO A 39 7.36 -6.61 1.02
C PRO A 39 6.66 -6.37 -0.32
N LEU A 40 5.32 -6.29 -0.37
CA LEU A 40 4.62 -5.94 -1.61
C LEU A 40 4.88 -4.49 -2.05
N GLY A 41 4.93 -3.54 -1.12
CA GLY A 41 5.26 -2.15 -1.41
C GLY A 41 6.65 -2.02 -2.01
N LEU A 42 7.63 -2.72 -1.44
CA LEU A 42 8.99 -2.78 -1.98
C LEU A 42 9.01 -3.43 -3.38
N LEU A 43 8.36 -4.59 -3.54
CA LEU A 43 8.33 -5.34 -4.80
C LEU A 43 7.66 -4.55 -5.92
N LEU A 44 6.47 -4.00 -5.69
CA LEU A 44 5.74 -3.19 -6.66
C LEU A 44 6.51 -1.92 -7.05
N THR A 45 7.07 -1.21 -6.06
CA THR A 45 7.82 0.02 -6.32
C THR A 45 9.08 -0.26 -7.14
N SER A 46 9.83 -1.31 -6.77
CA SER A 46 11.01 -1.74 -7.51
C SER A 46 10.67 -2.21 -8.92
N TYR A 47 9.58 -2.95 -9.07
CA TYR A 47 9.12 -3.43 -10.37
C TYR A 47 8.70 -2.30 -11.30
N VAL A 48 7.92 -1.31 -10.82
CA VAL A 48 7.53 -0.13 -11.61
C VAL A 48 8.75 0.70 -11.99
N LEU A 49 9.71 0.87 -11.07
CA LEU A 49 10.96 1.58 -11.36
C LEU A 49 11.77 0.86 -12.43
N TRP A 50 11.91 -0.45 -12.30
CA TRP A 50 12.66 -1.26 -13.25
C TRP A 50 12.01 -1.23 -14.62
N LEU A 51 10.69 -1.40 -14.68
CA LEU A 51 9.92 -1.37 -15.93
C LEU A 51 10.03 0.01 -16.59
N GLY A 52 9.83 1.10 -15.83
CA GLY A 52 10.04 2.46 -16.32
C GLY A 52 11.46 2.71 -16.83
N GLY A 53 12.46 2.11 -16.17
CA GLY A 53 13.86 2.09 -16.60
C GLY A 53 14.07 1.37 -17.93
N SER A 54 13.52 0.17 -18.07
CA SER A 54 13.62 -0.64 -19.29
C SER A 54 12.92 0.00 -20.49
N LEU A 55 11.80 0.71 -20.25
CA LEU A 55 11.09 1.48 -21.29
C LEU A 55 11.78 2.81 -21.63
N GLY A 56 12.83 3.20 -20.91
CA GLY A 56 13.50 4.50 -21.07
C GLY A 56 12.68 5.70 -20.58
N LEU A 57 11.55 5.46 -19.91
CA LEU A 57 10.64 6.48 -19.38
C LEU A 57 11.16 7.07 -18.07
N LEU A 58 11.78 6.25 -17.22
CA LEU A 58 12.32 6.63 -15.92
C LEU A 58 13.82 6.36 -15.88
N ARG A 59 14.58 7.23 -15.22
CA ARG A 59 15.94 6.90 -14.81
C ARG A 59 15.92 6.14 -13.49
N ILE A 60 16.77 5.14 -13.34
CA ILE A 60 17.06 4.50 -12.05
C ILE A 60 17.84 5.51 -11.20
N SER A 61 17.09 6.41 -10.58
CA SER A 61 17.58 7.46 -9.69
C SER A 61 16.60 7.60 -8.53
N VAL A 62 16.97 8.39 -7.52
CA VAL A 62 16.09 8.69 -6.38
C VAL A 62 14.76 9.28 -6.86
N GLY A 63 14.80 10.15 -7.87
CA GLY A 63 13.60 10.71 -8.49
C GLY A 63 12.72 9.66 -9.17
N GLY A 64 13.33 8.72 -9.92
CA GLY A 64 12.59 7.61 -10.52
C GLY A 64 11.94 6.70 -9.47
N ALA A 65 12.66 6.41 -8.38
CA ALA A 65 12.12 5.61 -7.28
C ALA A 65 10.91 6.28 -6.61
N LEU A 66 10.99 7.59 -6.37
CA LEU A 66 9.87 8.39 -5.83
C LEU A 66 8.66 8.40 -6.77
N VAL A 67 8.87 8.58 -8.08
CA VAL A 67 7.78 8.53 -9.07
C VAL A 67 7.15 7.14 -9.10
N SER A 68 7.96 6.08 -9.05
CA SER A 68 7.47 4.70 -9.05
C SER A 68 6.65 4.40 -7.80
N LEU A 69 7.12 4.85 -6.63
CA LEU A 69 6.39 4.75 -5.37
C LEU A 69 5.04 5.48 -5.45
N PHE A 70 5.04 6.68 -6.03
CA PHE A 70 3.82 7.47 -6.20
C PHE A 70 2.82 6.78 -7.14
N ILE A 71 3.29 6.21 -8.25
CA ILE A 71 2.46 5.42 -9.17
C ILE A 71 1.84 4.23 -8.44
N VAL A 72 2.64 3.47 -7.66
CA VAL A 72 2.14 2.33 -6.88
C VAL A 72 1.10 2.77 -5.85
N ALA A 73 1.34 3.86 -5.12
CA ALA A 73 0.39 4.39 -4.16
C ALA A 73 -0.92 4.83 -4.84
N LEU A 74 -0.83 5.51 -5.97
CA LEU A 74 -1.97 5.98 -6.74
C LEU A 74 -2.78 4.82 -7.31
N LEU A 75 -2.14 3.83 -7.93
CA LEU A 75 -2.79 2.63 -8.44
C LEU A 75 -3.48 1.84 -7.32
N SER A 76 -2.79 1.66 -6.19
CA SER A 76 -3.33 0.98 -5.01
C SER A 76 -4.57 1.71 -4.48
N PHE A 77 -4.53 3.04 -4.43
CA PHE A 77 -5.65 3.87 -4.00
C PHE A 77 -6.83 3.89 -4.97
N ILE A 78 -6.57 4.02 -6.28
CA ILE A 78 -7.59 3.94 -7.32
C ILE A 78 -8.25 2.57 -7.29
N TYR A 79 -7.47 1.50 -7.19
CA TYR A 79 -8.00 0.14 -7.12
C TYR A 79 -8.86 -0.07 -5.86
N TYR A 80 -8.47 0.51 -4.73
CA TYR A 80 -9.31 0.52 -3.53
C TYR A 80 -10.64 1.26 -3.74
N ARG A 81 -10.63 2.43 -4.40
CA ARG A 81 -11.85 3.22 -4.69
C ARG A 81 -12.76 2.55 -5.72
N ARG A 82 -12.20 1.96 -6.78
CA ARG A 82 -12.96 1.31 -7.87
C ARG A 82 -13.62 -0.01 -7.43
N GLY A 83 -13.20 -0.54 -6.29
CA GLY A 83 -13.75 -1.72 -5.64
C GLY A 83 -14.99 -1.51 -4.80
N ARG A 84 -15.56 -0.30 -4.78
CA ARG A 84 -16.92 -0.05 -4.32
C ARG A 84 -17.87 0.01 -5.52
N PRO A 85 -18.23 -1.11 -6.18
CA PRO A 85 -19.40 -1.11 -7.02
C PRO A 85 -20.62 -0.88 -6.12
N GLY A 86 -21.37 0.19 -6.36
CA GLY A 86 -22.77 0.31 -5.95
C GLY A 86 -23.09 0.24 -4.46
N SER A 87 -23.16 1.39 -3.81
CA SER A 87 -23.90 1.60 -2.56
C SER A 87 -25.44 1.48 -2.75
N ALA A 88 -25.96 0.47 -3.46
CA ALA A 88 -27.40 0.40 -3.74
C ALA A 88 -28.05 -1.00 -3.68
N ALA A 89 -27.33 -2.10 -3.42
CA ALA A 89 -27.96 -3.43 -3.48
C ALA A 89 -27.44 -4.50 -2.50
N ASP A 90 -26.66 -4.12 -1.48
CA ASP A 90 -26.16 -5.10 -0.49
C ASP A 90 -26.54 -4.66 0.93
N GLU A 91 -27.78 -4.98 1.30
CA GLU A 91 -28.42 -4.73 2.60
C GLU A 91 -27.78 -5.52 3.75
N ASN A 92 -26.71 -6.29 3.49
CA ASN A 92 -26.07 -7.16 4.48
C ASN A 92 -24.60 -6.79 4.80
N VAL A 93 -24.12 -5.61 4.39
CA VAL A 93 -22.75 -5.12 4.67
C VAL A 93 -22.76 -4.08 5.80
N THR A 94 -23.19 -4.49 6.99
CA THR A 94 -23.11 -3.64 8.20
C THR A 94 -21.77 -3.75 8.93
N ASP A 95 -20.91 -4.73 8.60
CA ASP A 95 -19.72 -5.10 9.40
C ASP A 95 -18.35 -4.96 8.69
N ASP A 96 -18.25 -4.17 7.62
CA ASP A 96 -16.95 -3.80 7.07
C ASP A 96 -16.56 -2.39 7.56
N PRO A 97 -15.92 -2.23 8.75
CA PRO A 97 -15.31 -0.97 9.12
C PRO A 97 -14.23 -0.72 8.07
N GLY A 98 -14.50 0.23 7.16
CA GLY A 98 -13.64 0.49 5.99
C GLY A 98 -12.17 0.67 6.38
N LEU A 99 -11.25 0.64 5.40
CA LEU A 99 -9.79 0.69 5.62
C LEU A 99 -9.35 1.66 6.73
N LEU A 100 -9.92 2.87 6.73
CA LEU A 100 -9.62 3.93 7.68
C LEU A 100 -10.10 3.62 9.10
N ALA A 101 -11.25 2.97 9.26
CA ALA A 101 -11.76 2.54 10.56
C ALA A 101 -10.88 1.43 11.15
N TRP A 102 -10.49 0.43 10.33
CA TRP A 102 -9.55 -0.60 10.77
C TRP A 102 -8.17 -0.03 11.11
N LEU A 103 -7.66 0.90 10.30
CA LEU A 103 -6.37 1.55 10.54
C LEU A 103 -6.38 2.34 11.85
N LYS A 104 -7.50 3.02 12.17
CA LYS A 104 -7.68 3.70 13.45
C LYS A 104 -7.73 2.73 14.63
N THR A 105 -8.43 1.60 14.49
CA THR A 105 -8.51 0.58 15.55
C THR A 105 -7.17 -0.11 15.79
N ASN A 106 -6.39 -0.34 14.73
CA ASN A 106 -5.14 -1.10 14.79
C ASN A 106 -3.89 -0.20 14.68
N LEU A 107 -4.04 1.10 14.96
CA LEU A 107 -2.94 2.07 14.83
C LEU A 107 -1.77 1.75 15.78
N ARG A 108 -2.06 1.12 16.92
CA ARG A 108 -1.05 0.62 17.86
C ARG A 108 -0.20 -0.50 17.26
N LEU A 109 -0.79 -1.41 16.47
CA LEU A 109 -0.06 -2.46 15.75
C LEU A 109 0.83 -1.88 14.65
N VAL A 110 0.37 -0.82 13.98
CA VAL A 110 1.16 -0.14 12.95
C VAL A 110 2.36 0.58 13.55
N LEU A 111 2.19 1.20 14.73
CA LEU A 111 3.24 1.93 15.44
C LEU A 111 4.19 1.03 16.24
N SER A 112 3.77 -0.17 16.65
CA SER A 112 4.57 -1.04 17.50
C SER A 112 5.62 -1.88 16.76
N VAL A 113 5.69 -1.81 15.43
CA VAL A 113 6.58 -2.61 14.56
C VAL A 113 7.51 -1.72 13.76
#